data_AF-A0A1Q6QN86-F1
#
_entry.id   AF-A0A1Q6QN86-F1
#
_cell.length_a   1.000
_cell.length_b   1.000
_cell.length_c   1.000
_cell.angle_alpha   90.00
_cell.angle_beta   90.00
_cell.angle_gamma   90.00
#
_symmetry.space_group_name_H-M   'P 1'
#
loop_
_entity.id
_entity.type
_entity.pdbx_description
1 polymer ?
#
loop_
_entity_poly.entity_id
_entity_poly.type
_entity_poly.pdbx_seq_one_letter_code
_entity_poly.pdbx_strand_id
1 'polypeptide(L)'
;MSPHEILIAIMAAFAVLGALDRIFGNRVGLGPEFENGILSLGSLALSMVGIISLAPVLAGLLRPVVVPVYRVLGADPAMFAGTILANDMGGAPLAKELAGSPEAAKLGGLLVGAMLGATVVFTIPVALGILDPKDRPALAKGVLSGIVTIPVGVLVGGLVAGFPILMVLRNLIPIVLIALLIALGLWKWEGGMIRGFAVFGKIIVAIITIGLAAALVESLTGLVLIPGMAPISEGLSIVGDIALVLAGAFPLVWAITKVFRKPLMKLGSLLGMNDTAAAGLIASLANSIAMFGMVKDMDQRGKVINVA
;
A
#
# COMPACT_ATOMS: atom_id res chain seq x y z
N MET A 1 -17.95 -13.64 -17.54
CA MET A 1 -16.83 -12.82 -17.05
C MET A 1 -16.84 -12.88 -15.54
N SER A 2 -15.68 -13.07 -14.92
CA SER A 2 -15.54 -12.96 -13.46
C SER A 2 -15.77 -11.50 -13.02
N PRO A 3 -16.16 -11.23 -11.75
CA PRO A 3 -16.31 -9.86 -11.25
C PRO A 3 -15.06 -9.00 -11.43
N HIS A 4 -13.88 -9.62 -11.31
CA HIS A 4 -12.59 -8.99 -11.54
C HIS A 4 -12.40 -8.55 -13.00
N GLU A 5 -12.73 -9.40 -13.98
CA GLU A 5 -12.67 -9.05 -15.40
C GLU A 5 -13.60 -7.89 -15.76
N ILE A 6 -14.78 -7.83 -15.15
CA ILE A 6 -15.74 -6.74 -15.34
C ILE A 6 -15.14 -5.43 -14.83
N LEU A 7 -14.53 -5.43 -13.64
CA LEU A 7 -13.89 -4.24 -13.07
C LEU A 7 -12.75 -3.74 -13.97
N ILE A 8 -11.88 -4.65 -14.44
CA ILE A 8 -10.79 -4.28 -15.37
C ILE A 8 -11.35 -3.72 -16.68
N ALA A 9 -12.41 -4.31 -17.23
CA ALA A 9 -13.04 -3.80 -18.45
C ALA A 9 -13.60 -2.38 -18.26
N ILE A 10 -14.20 -2.09 -17.11
CA ILE A 10 -14.67 -0.74 -16.77
C ILE A 10 -13.49 0.22 -16.67
N MET A 11 -12.42 -0.13 -15.96
CA MET A 11 -11.22 0.72 -15.85
C MET A 11 -10.61 0.98 -17.24
N ALA A 12 -10.51 -0.04 -18.09
CA ALA A 12 -10.03 0.12 -19.47
C ALA A 12 -10.91 1.07 -20.29
N ALA A 13 -12.23 0.99 -20.16
CA ALA A 13 -13.14 1.94 -20.83
C ALA A 13 -12.90 3.39 -20.35
N PHE A 14 -12.70 3.59 -19.05
CA PHE A 14 -12.39 4.90 -18.49
C PHE A 14 -11.00 5.42 -18.89
N ALA A 15 -10.01 4.54 -19.09
CA ALA A 15 -8.72 4.91 -19.66
C ALA A 15 -8.89 5.45 -21.09
N VAL A 16 -9.69 4.77 -21.93
CA VAL A 16 -10.00 5.23 -23.30
C VAL A 16 -10.73 6.58 -23.26
N LEU A 17 -11.74 6.73 -22.40
CA LEU A 17 -12.46 8.00 -22.25
C LEU A 17 -11.55 9.14 -21.77
N GLY A 18 -10.65 8.87 -20.82
CA GLY A 18 -9.65 9.83 -20.36
C GLY A 18 -8.68 10.24 -21.46
N ALA A 19 -8.16 9.27 -22.23
CA ALA A 19 -7.31 9.55 -23.38
C ALA A 19 -8.04 10.40 -24.45
N LEU A 20 -9.31 10.10 -24.74
CA LEU A 20 -10.13 10.89 -25.66
C LEU A 20 -10.36 12.31 -25.13
N ASP A 21 -10.74 12.48 -23.86
CA ASP A 21 -10.92 13.81 -23.28
C ASP A 21 -9.62 14.63 -23.33
N ARG A 22 -8.46 13.99 -23.12
CA ARG A 22 -7.15 14.62 -23.30
C ARG A 22 -6.92 15.11 -24.73
N ILE A 23 -7.26 14.30 -25.73
CA ILE A 23 -7.15 14.68 -27.15
C ILE A 23 -8.06 15.88 -27.47
N PHE A 24 -9.25 15.95 -26.89
CA PHE A 24 -10.22 17.02 -27.15
C PHE A 24 -10.08 18.25 -26.23
N GLY A 25 -8.96 18.37 -25.51
CA GLY A 25 -8.62 19.55 -24.72
C GLY A 25 -9.18 19.57 -23.29
N ASN A 26 -9.37 18.40 -22.67
CA ASN A 26 -9.72 18.22 -21.26
C ASN A 26 -11.03 18.92 -20.83
N ARG A 27 -12.07 18.88 -21.68
CA ARG A 27 -13.34 19.60 -21.40
C ARG A 27 -14.17 18.92 -20.32
N VAL A 28 -14.09 17.60 -20.23
CA VAL A 28 -14.86 16.82 -19.25
C VAL A 28 -14.14 16.84 -17.91
N GLY A 29 -12.82 16.66 -17.92
CA GLY A 29 -11.95 16.58 -16.74
C GLY A 29 -11.41 15.17 -16.45
N LEU A 30 -11.64 14.21 -17.36
CA LEU A 30 -11.10 12.84 -17.29
C LEU A 30 -9.66 12.77 -17.79
N GLY A 31 -9.31 13.60 -18.77
CA GLY A 31 -7.98 13.58 -19.38
C GLY A 31 -6.82 13.90 -18.43
N PRO A 32 -6.92 14.89 -17.53
CA PRO A 32 -5.89 15.13 -16.51
C PRO A 32 -5.71 13.94 -15.56
N GLU A 33 -6.79 13.24 -15.21
CA GLU A 33 -6.73 12.06 -14.33
C GLU A 33 -6.08 10.85 -15.00
N PHE A 34 -6.35 10.65 -16.29
CA PHE A 34 -5.65 9.66 -17.10
C PHE A 34 -4.15 9.95 -17.15
N GLU A 35 -3.78 11.22 -17.36
CA GLU A 35 -2.39 11.66 -17.37
C GLU A 35 -1.71 11.47 -16.00
N ASN A 36 -2.38 11.83 -14.91
CA ASN A 36 -1.90 11.59 -13.55
C ASN A 36 -1.64 10.09 -13.29
N GLY A 37 -2.51 9.21 -13.81
CA GLY A 37 -2.32 7.77 -13.72
C GLY A 37 -1.03 7.31 -14.40
N ILE A 38 -0.74 7.80 -15.61
CA ILE A 38 0.51 7.49 -16.31
C ILE A 38 1.74 8.12 -15.63
N LEU A 39 1.65 9.39 -15.23
CA LEU A 39 2.75 10.11 -14.58
C LEU A 39 3.09 9.53 -13.20
N SER A 40 2.18 8.79 -12.58
CA SER A 40 2.46 8.06 -11.34
C SER A 40 3.58 7.04 -11.49
N LEU A 41 3.91 6.59 -12.70
CA LEU A 41 5.03 5.68 -12.96
C LEU A 41 6.34 6.17 -12.33
N GLY A 42 6.64 7.47 -12.44
CA GLY A 42 7.88 8.03 -11.86
C GLY A 42 7.90 8.01 -10.33
N SER A 43 6.78 8.38 -9.69
CA SER A 43 6.69 8.38 -8.22
C SER A 43 6.69 6.95 -7.67
N LEU A 44 5.99 6.03 -8.33
CA LEU A 44 5.98 4.60 -8.02
C LEU A 44 7.36 3.97 -8.21
N ALA A 45 8.08 4.32 -9.27
CA ALA A 45 9.41 3.79 -9.51
C ALA A 45 10.38 4.18 -8.39
N LEU A 46 10.34 5.44 -7.94
CA LEU A 46 11.14 5.94 -6.83
C LEU A 46 10.82 5.27 -5.48
N SER A 47 9.55 4.89 -5.26
CA SER A 47 9.12 4.31 -3.99
C SER A 47 9.18 2.78 -3.93
N MET A 48 9.13 2.07 -5.06
CA MET A 48 8.93 0.62 -5.08
C MET A 48 10.07 -0.18 -5.70
N VAL A 49 10.69 0.32 -6.79
CA VAL A 49 11.64 -0.49 -7.58
C VAL A 49 12.81 -0.98 -6.74
N GLY A 50 13.38 -0.12 -5.91
CA GLY A 50 14.53 -0.47 -5.09
C GLY A 50 14.26 -1.59 -4.08
N ILE A 51 13.08 -1.59 -3.44
CA ILE A 51 12.74 -2.64 -2.47
C ILE A 51 12.31 -3.94 -3.16
N ILE A 52 11.69 -3.87 -4.36
CA ILE A 52 11.40 -5.05 -5.18
C ILE A 52 12.70 -5.75 -5.56
N SER A 53 13.67 -5.01 -6.08
CA SER A 53 14.99 -5.57 -6.41
C SER A 53 15.74 -6.10 -5.17
N LEU A 54 15.56 -5.48 -4.00
CA LEU A 54 16.17 -5.95 -2.75
C LEU A 54 15.43 -7.12 -2.08
N ALA A 55 14.19 -7.42 -2.47
CA ALA A 55 13.34 -8.39 -1.78
C ALA A 55 14.00 -9.76 -1.56
N PRO A 56 14.72 -10.36 -2.54
CA PRO A 56 15.39 -11.65 -2.32
C PRO A 56 16.52 -11.58 -1.29
N VAL A 57 17.28 -10.48 -1.28
CA VAL A 57 18.37 -10.25 -0.32
C VAL A 57 17.82 -10.07 1.09
N LEU A 58 16.78 -9.24 1.24
CA LEU A 58 16.10 -9.01 2.52
C LEU A 58 15.49 -10.31 3.06
N ALA A 59 14.88 -11.12 2.19
CA ALA A 59 14.38 -12.43 2.55
C ALA A 59 15.48 -13.34 3.10
N GLY A 60 16.63 -13.41 2.41
CA GLY A 60 17.78 -14.20 2.84
C GLY A 60 18.32 -13.79 4.21
N LEU A 61 18.41 -12.48 4.46
CA LEU A 61 18.90 -11.92 5.72
C LEU A 61 17.94 -12.12 6.90
N LEU A 62 16.63 -12.00 6.66
CA LEU A 62 15.62 -12.00 7.72
C LEU A 62 15.16 -13.43 8.09
N ARG A 63 15.22 -14.38 7.14
CA ARG A 63 14.83 -15.78 7.32
C ARG A 63 15.35 -16.43 8.62
N PRO A 64 16.65 -16.39 8.96
CA PRO A 64 17.20 -17.11 10.11
C PRO A 64 16.65 -16.64 11.46
N VAL A 65 16.24 -15.38 11.54
CA VAL A 65 15.69 -14.79 12.78
C VAL A 65 14.18 -14.98 12.84
N VAL A 66 13.51 -14.76 11.72
CA VAL A 66 12.05 -14.69 11.65
C VAL A 66 11.40 -16.06 11.74
N VAL A 67 11.92 -17.03 10.99
CA VAL A 67 11.31 -18.36 10.92
C VAL A 67 11.21 -18.99 12.31
N PRO A 68 12.26 -18.95 13.16
CA PRO A 68 12.14 -19.40 14.55
C PRO A 68 11.12 -18.60 15.37
N VAL A 69 11.11 -17.28 15.28
CA VAL A 69 10.19 -16.42 16.05
C VAL A 69 8.73 -16.74 15.73
N TYR A 70 8.37 -16.82 14.44
CA TYR A 70 7.00 -17.13 14.04
C TYR A 70 6.60 -18.55 14.46
N ARG A 71 7.49 -19.54 14.32
CA ARG A 71 7.24 -20.91 14.78
C ARG A 71 7.03 -20.99 16.29
N VAL A 72 7.80 -20.26 17.10
CA VAL A 72 7.62 -20.19 18.56
C VAL A 72 6.26 -19.59 18.93
N LEU A 73 5.80 -18.59 18.18
CA LEU A 73 4.45 -18.01 18.34
C LEU A 73 3.33 -18.90 17.80
N GLY A 74 3.65 -20.06 17.24
CA GLY A 74 2.69 -20.98 16.63
C GLY A 74 2.11 -20.48 15.30
N ALA A 75 2.73 -19.47 14.70
CA ALA A 75 2.35 -18.88 13.42
C ALA A 75 3.26 -19.38 12.28
N ASP A 76 2.73 -19.36 11.07
CA ASP A 76 3.47 -19.71 9.88
C ASP A 76 4.41 -18.57 9.46
N PRO A 77 5.68 -18.85 9.11
CA PRO A 77 6.62 -17.83 8.64
C PRO A 77 6.16 -17.05 7.40
N ALA A 78 5.20 -17.55 6.62
CA ALA A 78 4.57 -16.82 5.52
C ALA A 78 3.95 -15.48 5.95
N MET A 79 3.49 -15.39 7.20
CA MET A 79 2.90 -14.16 7.75
C MET A 79 3.90 -13.02 7.85
N PHE A 80 5.19 -13.35 8.00
CA PHE A 80 6.25 -12.35 8.02
C PHE A 80 6.43 -11.67 6.67
N ALA A 81 6.36 -12.44 5.59
CA ALA A 81 6.51 -11.91 4.23
C ALA A 81 5.50 -10.79 3.98
N GLY A 82 4.23 -11.02 4.33
CA GLY A 82 3.18 -10.01 4.23
C GLY A 82 3.23 -8.90 5.29
N THR A 83 4.01 -9.06 6.36
CA THR A 83 4.21 -8.01 7.37
C THR A 83 5.19 -6.94 6.87
N ILE A 84 6.15 -7.32 6.03
CA ILE A 84 7.19 -6.42 5.54
C ILE A 84 6.97 -6.02 4.09
N LEU A 85 6.54 -6.93 3.24
CA LEU A 85 6.43 -6.70 1.80
C LEU A 85 4.97 -6.76 1.36
N ALA A 86 4.61 -5.85 0.45
CA ALA A 86 3.34 -5.92 -0.23
C ALA A 86 3.26 -7.17 -1.11
N ASN A 87 2.05 -7.63 -1.40
CA ASN A 87 1.78 -8.84 -2.18
C ASN A 87 2.41 -8.78 -3.58
N ASP A 88 2.35 -7.63 -4.24
CA ASP A 88 2.93 -7.31 -5.54
C ASP A 88 4.42 -6.91 -5.49
N MET A 89 4.95 -6.62 -4.30
CA MET A 89 6.35 -6.23 -4.10
C MET A 89 7.24 -7.38 -3.60
N GLY A 90 6.93 -8.60 -4.03
CA GLY A 90 7.65 -9.81 -3.63
C GLY A 90 7.15 -10.49 -2.34
N GLY A 91 6.15 -9.91 -1.65
CA GLY A 91 5.57 -10.49 -0.44
C GLY A 91 4.83 -11.81 -0.71
N ALA A 92 4.08 -11.90 -1.82
CA ALA A 92 3.41 -13.14 -2.20
C ALA A 92 4.37 -14.30 -2.56
N PRO A 93 5.38 -14.12 -3.44
CA PRO A 93 6.33 -15.19 -3.73
C PRO A 93 7.17 -15.55 -2.49
N LEU A 94 7.58 -14.59 -1.67
CA LEU A 94 8.29 -14.87 -0.42
C LEU A 94 7.42 -15.67 0.56
N ALA A 95 6.14 -15.31 0.72
CA ALA A 95 5.21 -16.07 1.55
C ALA A 95 5.09 -17.50 1.08
N LYS A 96 5.00 -17.73 -0.24
CA LYS A 96 4.92 -19.06 -0.84
C LYS A 96 6.16 -19.92 -0.54
N GLU A 97 7.35 -19.33 -0.51
CA GLU A 97 8.59 -20.05 -0.17
C GLU A 97 8.72 -20.35 1.32
N LEU A 98 8.19 -19.48 2.18
CA LEU A 98 8.27 -19.61 3.63
C LEU A 98 7.16 -20.48 4.24
N ALA A 99 6.07 -20.66 3.50
CA ALA A 99 4.86 -21.28 3.99
C ALA A 99 5.00 -22.77 4.29
N GLY A 100 4.43 -23.20 5.41
CA GLY A 100 4.17 -24.60 5.71
C GLY A 100 2.91 -25.15 5.02
N SER A 101 2.02 -24.29 4.53
CA SER A 101 0.83 -24.69 3.77
C SER A 101 0.42 -23.68 2.67
N PRO A 102 -0.27 -24.11 1.61
CA PRO A 102 -0.79 -23.21 0.56
C PRO A 102 -1.72 -22.11 1.10
N GLU A 103 -2.52 -22.41 2.12
CA GLU A 103 -3.41 -21.46 2.77
C GLU A 103 -2.61 -20.41 3.54
N ALA A 104 -1.51 -20.79 4.19
CA ALA A 104 -0.65 -19.86 4.92
C ALA A 104 0.08 -18.92 3.97
N ALA A 105 0.54 -19.44 2.82
CA ALA A 105 1.09 -18.63 1.74
C ALA A 105 0.09 -17.57 1.25
N LYS A 106 -1.19 -17.95 1.07
CA LYS A 106 -2.24 -17.02 0.62
C LYS A 106 -2.62 -16.02 1.71
N LEU A 107 -2.79 -16.46 2.95
CA LEU A 107 -3.14 -15.59 4.07
C LEU A 107 -2.04 -14.55 4.31
N GLY A 108 -0.79 -14.98 4.44
CA GLY A 108 0.36 -14.10 4.66
C GLY A 108 0.67 -13.27 3.43
N GLY A 109 0.89 -13.92 2.29
CA GLY A 109 1.35 -13.27 1.07
C GLY A 109 0.33 -12.36 0.41
N LEU A 110 -0.97 -12.70 0.44
CA LEU A 110 -2.01 -11.93 -0.24
C LEU A 110 -2.78 -11.03 0.72
N LEU A 111 -3.36 -11.57 1.80
CA LEU A 111 -4.19 -10.76 2.69
C LEU A 111 -3.35 -9.84 3.58
N VAL A 112 -2.35 -10.39 4.27
CA VAL A 112 -1.49 -9.56 5.14
C VAL A 112 -0.59 -8.66 4.31
N GLY A 113 -0.03 -9.18 3.21
CA GLY A 113 0.72 -8.40 2.23
C GLY A 113 -0.07 -7.21 1.69
N ALA A 114 -1.32 -7.39 1.28
CA ALA A 114 -2.14 -6.29 0.76
C ALA A 114 -2.56 -5.25 1.81
N MET A 115 -2.54 -5.60 3.09
CA MET A 115 -2.91 -4.68 4.17
C MET A 115 -1.67 -4.09 4.86
N LEU A 116 -0.92 -4.92 5.58
CA LEU A 116 0.22 -4.48 6.39
C LEU A 116 1.45 -4.21 5.52
N GLY A 117 1.78 -5.13 4.63
CA GLY A 117 2.90 -4.99 3.70
C GLY A 117 2.76 -3.73 2.84
N ALA A 118 1.63 -3.58 2.14
CA ALA A 118 1.31 -2.39 1.37
C ALA A 118 1.37 -1.11 2.23
N THR A 119 0.90 -1.15 3.48
CA THR A 119 1.04 0.01 4.36
C THR A 119 2.50 0.37 4.61
N VAL A 120 3.34 -0.63 4.92
CA VAL A 120 4.74 -0.44 5.30
C VAL A 120 5.63 0.01 4.14
N VAL A 121 5.57 -0.69 3.00
CA VAL A 121 6.48 -0.44 1.86
C VAL A 121 5.91 0.47 0.78
N PHE A 122 4.61 0.75 0.79
CA PHE A 122 3.98 1.62 -0.20
C PHE A 122 3.40 2.89 0.42
N THR A 123 2.41 2.77 1.30
CA THR A 123 1.69 3.94 1.85
C THR A 123 2.63 4.90 2.57
N ILE A 124 3.49 4.40 3.47
CA ILE A 124 4.39 5.25 4.25
C ILE A 124 5.38 6.02 3.35
N PRO A 125 6.17 5.37 2.48
CA PRO A 125 7.15 6.07 1.64
C PRO A 125 6.48 7.04 0.66
N VAL A 126 5.41 6.61 -0.01
CA VAL A 126 4.70 7.43 -1.01
C VAL A 126 4.08 8.66 -0.35
N ALA A 127 3.38 8.49 0.78
CA ALA A 127 2.79 9.61 1.50
C ALA A 127 3.86 10.59 2.01
N LEU A 128 4.99 10.11 2.53
CA LEU A 128 6.08 11.00 2.98
C LEU A 128 6.72 11.80 1.84
N GLY A 129 6.67 11.29 0.60
CA GLY A 129 7.14 11.98 -0.60
C GLY A 129 6.15 13.01 -1.15
N ILE A 130 4.84 12.82 -0.93
CA ILE A 130 3.78 13.68 -1.47
C ILE A 130 3.33 14.75 -0.46
N LEU A 131 3.21 14.41 0.82
CA LEU A 131 2.61 15.28 1.84
C LEU A 131 3.57 16.37 2.33
N ASP A 132 2.99 17.53 2.66
CA ASP A 132 3.71 18.62 3.32
C ASP A 132 4.25 18.16 4.70
N PRO A 133 5.42 18.65 5.14
CA PRO A 133 5.99 18.29 6.44
C PRO A 133 5.06 18.53 7.65
N LYS A 134 4.17 19.53 7.56
CA LYS A 134 3.17 19.86 8.59
C LYS A 134 2.08 18.79 8.77
N ASP A 135 1.85 17.96 7.76
CA ASP A 135 0.80 16.94 7.75
C ASP A 135 1.29 15.56 8.19
N ARG A 136 2.61 15.40 8.39
CA ARG A 136 3.24 14.16 8.86
C ARG A 136 2.70 13.63 10.19
N PRO A 137 2.33 14.46 11.19
CA PRO A 137 1.70 13.95 12.40
C PRO A 137 0.35 13.27 12.14
N ALA A 138 -0.46 13.84 11.24
CA ALA A 138 -1.74 13.26 10.85
C ALA A 138 -1.54 11.96 10.05
N LEU A 139 -0.55 11.93 9.15
CA LEU A 139 -0.14 10.72 8.45
C LEU A 139 0.25 9.61 9.44
N ALA A 140 1.13 9.91 10.39
CA ALA A 140 1.58 8.95 11.38
C ALA A 140 0.42 8.40 12.21
N LYS A 141 -0.46 9.27 12.69
CA LYS A 141 -1.63 8.87 13.47
C LYS A 141 -2.58 7.99 12.66
N GLY A 142 -2.90 8.40 11.43
CA GLY A 142 -3.76 7.65 10.52
C GLY A 142 -3.19 6.26 10.24
N VAL A 143 -1.93 6.17 9.78
CA VAL A 143 -1.30 4.88 9.45
C VAL A 143 -1.24 3.95 10.67
N LEU A 144 -0.82 4.46 11.84
CA LEU A 144 -0.74 3.64 13.04
C LEU A 144 -2.13 3.18 13.50
N SER A 145 -3.15 4.04 13.40
CA SER A 145 -4.54 3.66 13.66
C SER A 145 -5.07 2.62 12.67
N GLY A 146 -4.75 2.75 11.39
CA GLY A 146 -5.08 1.76 10.35
C GLY A 146 -4.45 0.40 10.64
N ILE A 147 -3.15 0.38 11.01
CA ILE A 147 -2.44 -0.87 11.36
C ILE A 147 -3.13 -1.62 12.52
N VAL A 148 -3.67 -0.89 13.50
CA VAL A 148 -4.39 -1.50 14.64
C VAL A 148 -5.63 -2.28 14.18
N THR A 149 -6.26 -1.90 13.07
CA THR A 149 -7.48 -2.58 12.55
C THR A 149 -7.17 -3.75 11.61
N ILE A 150 -5.95 -3.87 11.11
CA ILE A 150 -5.53 -4.94 10.17
C ILE A 150 -5.86 -6.35 10.66
N PRO A 151 -5.65 -6.74 11.94
CA PRO A 151 -6.01 -8.08 12.39
C PRO A 151 -7.47 -8.45 12.12
N VAL A 152 -8.39 -7.47 12.21
CA VAL A 152 -9.81 -7.67 11.92
C VAL A 152 -10.02 -7.92 10.43
N GLY A 153 -9.37 -7.14 9.57
CA GLY A 153 -9.46 -7.33 8.12
C GLY A 153 -8.88 -8.67 7.66
N VAL A 154 -7.74 -9.08 8.23
CA VAL A 154 -7.13 -10.40 7.93
C VAL A 154 -8.00 -11.54 8.45
N LEU A 155 -8.64 -11.40 9.63
CA LEU A 155 -9.59 -12.39 10.15
C LEU A 155 -10.78 -12.55 9.20
N VAL A 156 -11.48 -11.45 8.88
CA VAL A 156 -12.65 -11.49 8.01
C VAL A 156 -12.27 -12.00 6.62
N GLY A 157 -11.16 -11.51 6.05
CA GLY A 157 -10.66 -11.96 4.74
C GLY A 157 -10.32 -13.45 4.72
N GLY A 158 -9.67 -13.97 5.76
CA GLY A 158 -9.36 -15.40 5.86
C GLY A 158 -10.60 -16.28 5.98
N LEU A 159 -11.61 -15.83 6.72
CA LEU A 159 -12.88 -16.55 6.86
C LEU A 159 -13.69 -16.54 5.57
N VAL A 160 -13.78 -15.40 4.88
CA VAL A 160 -14.47 -15.28 3.58
C VAL A 160 -13.75 -16.10 2.50
N ALA A 161 -12.43 -16.20 2.56
CA ALA A 161 -11.63 -17.07 1.68
C ALA A 161 -11.82 -18.57 1.96
N GLY A 162 -12.58 -18.95 3.00
CA GLY A 162 -12.86 -20.33 3.36
C GLY A 162 -11.69 -21.05 4.07
N PHE A 163 -10.75 -20.29 4.65
CA PHE A 163 -9.61 -20.90 5.34
C PHE A 163 -9.99 -21.48 6.71
N PRO A 164 -9.30 -22.53 7.18
CA PRO A 164 -9.56 -23.11 8.50
C PRO A 164 -9.40 -22.07 9.61
N ILE A 165 -10.45 -21.89 10.43
CA ILE A 165 -10.51 -20.86 11.47
C ILE A 165 -9.30 -20.90 12.41
N LEU A 166 -8.94 -22.10 12.88
CA LEU A 166 -7.81 -22.25 13.81
C LEU A 166 -6.47 -21.85 13.19
N MET A 167 -6.30 -22.09 11.89
CA MET A 167 -5.11 -21.67 11.15
C MET A 167 -5.06 -20.15 11.03
N VAL A 168 -6.19 -19.50 10.71
CA VAL A 168 -6.25 -18.03 10.64
C VAL A 168 -5.95 -17.41 12.00
N LEU A 169 -6.57 -17.90 13.08
CA LEU A 169 -6.35 -17.39 14.43
C LEU A 169 -4.91 -17.54 14.91
N ARG A 170 -4.25 -18.67 14.65
CA ARG A 170 -2.83 -18.86 14.98
C ARG A 170 -1.93 -17.88 14.24
N ASN A 171 -2.18 -17.72 12.94
CA ASN A 171 -1.41 -16.82 12.10
C ASN A 171 -1.64 -15.33 12.41
N LEU A 172 -2.77 -14.98 13.03
CA LEU A 172 -3.05 -13.64 13.52
C LEU A 172 -2.27 -13.27 14.78
N ILE A 173 -1.77 -14.23 15.57
CA ILE A 173 -1.11 -13.96 16.86
C ILE A 173 -0.01 -12.89 16.72
N PRO A 174 0.97 -12.99 15.80
CA PRO A 174 2.03 -11.98 15.69
C PRO A 174 1.48 -10.59 15.32
N ILE A 175 0.46 -10.54 14.45
CA ILE A 175 -0.13 -9.29 13.95
C ILE A 175 -0.94 -8.61 15.06
N VAL A 176 -1.71 -9.39 15.83
CA VAL A 176 -2.45 -8.89 16.99
C VAL A 176 -1.49 -8.34 18.03
N LEU A 177 -0.36 -9.00 18.30
CA LEU A 177 0.65 -8.49 19.23
C LEU A 177 1.19 -7.13 18.77
N ILE A 178 1.55 -7.00 17.49
CA ILE A 178 2.00 -5.72 16.92
C ILE A 178 0.91 -4.64 17.04
N ALA A 179 -0.33 -4.97 16.68
CA ALA A 179 -1.47 -4.05 16.76
C ALA A 179 -1.73 -3.60 18.21
N LEU A 180 -1.66 -4.50 19.18
CA LEU A 180 -1.82 -4.17 20.60
C LEU A 180 -0.70 -3.27 21.10
N LEU A 181 0.56 -3.54 20.73
CA LEU A 181 1.69 -2.69 21.08
C LEU A 181 1.54 -1.28 20.49
N ILE A 182 1.11 -1.17 19.24
CA ILE A 182 0.84 0.13 18.60
C ILE A 182 -0.31 0.84 19.29
N ALA A 183 -1.41 0.14 19.59
CA ALA A 183 -2.57 0.72 20.28
C ALA A 183 -2.19 1.24 21.68
N LEU A 184 -1.43 0.46 22.46
CA LEU A 184 -0.91 0.87 23.77
C LEU A 184 0.05 2.05 23.65
N GLY A 185 0.92 2.05 22.63
CA GLY A 185 1.84 3.13 22.33
C GLY A 185 1.11 4.43 21.96
N LEU A 186 0.07 4.36 21.13
CA LEU A 186 -0.78 5.50 20.79
C LEU A 186 -1.54 6.01 22.01
N TRP A 187 -2.03 5.12 22.89
CA TRP A 187 -2.77 5.52 24.08
C TRP A 187 -1.90 6.21 25.13
N LYS A 188 -0.69 5.70 25.41
CA LYS A 188 0.18 6.22 26.48
C LYS A 188 1.22 7.23 25.99
N TRP A 189 1.71 7.10 24.75
CA TRP A 189 2.86 7.85 24.22
C TRP A 189 2.68 8.26 22.75
N GLU A 190 1.53 8.85 22.41
CA GLU A 190 1.21 9.30 21.04
C GLU A 190 2.35 10.08 20.37
N GLY A 191 2.87 11.11 21.04
CA GLY A 191 3.98 11.93 20.50
C GLY A 191 5.30 11.17 20.35
N GLY A 192 5.50 10.07 21.10
CA GLY A 192 6.63 9.16 20.93
C GLY A 192 6.43 8.27 19.70
N MET A 193 5.23 7.72 19.51
CA MET A 193 4.87 6.91 18.36
C MET A 193 4.99 7.69 17.04
N ILE A 194 4.52 8.94 17.01
CA ILE A 194 4.63 9.80 15.82
C ILE A 194 6.11 10.06 15.46
N ARG A 195 6.97 10.31 16.45
CA ARG A 195 8.41 10.50 16.23
C ARG A 195 9.08 9.21 15.75
N GLY A 196 8.74 8.08 16.36
CA GLY A 196 9.23 6.75 15.95
C GLY A 196 8.83 6.43 14.50
N PHE A 197 7.58 6.69 14.14
CA PHE A 197 7.06 6.53 12.78
C PHE A 197 7.85 7.38 11.76
N ALA A 198 8.14 8.64 12.09
CA ALA A 198 8.89 9.51 11.19
C ALA A 198 10.34 9.01 10.95
N VAL A 199 10.98 8.45 11.99
CA VAL A 199 12.31 7.83 11.85
C VAL A 199 12.21 6.54 11.03
N PHE A 200 11.23 5.68 11.32
CA PHE A 200 10.98 4.45 10.59
C PHE A 200 10.78 4.71 9.09
N GLY A 201 9.90 5.65 8.74
CA GLY A 201 9.65 6.01 7.34
C GLY A 201 10.90 6.51 6.62
N LYS A 202 11.76 7.29 7.29
CA LYS A 202 13.06 7.72 6.72
C LYS A 202 14.01 6.54 6.47
N ILE A 203 14.06 5.57 7.38
CA ILE A 203 14.89 4.37 7.22
C ILE A 203 14.40 3.56 6.00
N ILE A 204 13.09 3.36 5.86
CA ILE A 204 12.52 2.65 4.72
C ILE A 204 12.84 3.37 3.41
N VAL A 205 12.66 4.69 3.35
CA VAL A 205 13.03 5.50 2.16
C VAL A 205 14.51 5.36 1.83
N ALA A 206 15.40 5.36 2.84
CA ALA A 206 16.83 5.16 2.63
C ALA A 206 17.14 3.76 2.05
N ILE A 207 16.51 2.70 2.57
CA ILE A 207 16.67 1.33 2.06
C ILE A 207 16.21 1.23 0.60
N ILE A 208 15.02 1.77 0.29
CA ILE A 208 14.50 1.81 -1.09
C ILE A 208 15.47 2.54 -2.01
N THR A 209 15.97 3.70 -1.58
CA THR A 209 16.87 4.53 -2.40
C THR A 209 18.20 3.82 -2.65
N ILE A 210 18.78 3.17 -1.63
CA ILE A 210 20.01 2.39 -1.76
C ILE A 210 19.80 1.22 -2.71
N GLY A 211 18.69 0.48 -2.56
CA GLY A 211 18.34 -0.62 -3.47
C GLY A 211 18.18 -0.15 -4.91
N LEU A 212 17.48 0.96 -5.12
CA LEU A 212 17.30 1.53 -6.45
C LEU A 212 18.64 1.95 -7.06
N ALA A 213 19.49 2.63 -6.30
CA ALA A 213 20.82 3.06 -6.76
C ALA A 213 21.70 1.85 -7.11
N ALA A 214 21.71 0.81 -6.29
CA ALA A 214 22.46 -0.42 -6.56
C ALA A 214 21.97 -1.12 -7.83
N ALA A 215 20.65 -1.27 -7.97
CA ALA A 215 20.04 -1.87 -9.16
C ALA A 215 20.30 -1.06 -10.44
N LEU A 216 20.32 0.28 -10.35
CA LEU A 216 20.66 1.16 -11.47
C LEU A 216 22.11 1.00 -11.90
N VAL A 217 23.06 0.96 -10.95
CA VAL A 217 24.48 0.75 -11.26
C VAL A 217 24.69 -0.59 -11.94
N GLU A 218 24.10 -1.65 -11.39
CA GLU A 218 24.18 -2.99 -11.97
C GLU A 218 23.58 -3.04 -13.38
N SER A 219 22.41 -2.43 -13.59
CA SER A 219 21.74 -2.42 -14.89
C SER A 219 22.48 -1.61 -15.96
N LEU A 220 23.17 -0.52 -15.59
CA LEU A 220 23.86 0.35 -16.54
C LEU A 220 25.30 -0.08 -16.81
N THR A 221 25.96 -0.69 -15.84
CA THR A 221 27.41 -0.98 -15.90
C THR A 221 27.75 -2.47 -15.81
N GLY A 222 26.80 -3.32 -15.42
CA GLY A 222 27.04 -4.72 -15.09
C GLY A 222 27.75 -4.92 -13.75
N LEU A 223 28.08 -3.86 -13.01
CA LEU A 223 28.74 -3.95 -11.72
C LEU A 223 27.74 -4.32 -10.62
N VAL A 224 27.86 -5.54 -10.09
CA VAL A 224 27.04 -6.03 -8.97
C VAL A 224 27.53 -5.43 -7.66
N LEU A 225 26.78 -4.46 -7.11
CA LEU A 225 27.08 -3.85 -5.80
C LEU A 225 26.53 -4.66 -4.62
N ILE A 226 25.35 -5.25 -4.78
CA ILE A 226 24.68 -6.06 -3.75
C ILE A 226 24.33 -7.42 -4.38
N PRO A 227 25.03 -8.51 -4.02
CA PRO A 227 24.76 -9.82 -4.58
C PRO A 227 23.35 -10.33 -4.24
N GLY A 228 22.68 -10.94 -5.24
CA GLY A 228 21.39 -11.60 -5.05
C GLY A 228 20.17 -10.70 -5.22
N MET A 229 20.34 -9.46 -5.68
CA MET A 229 19.22 -8.61 -6.07
C MET A 229 18.48 -9.14 -7.30
N ALA A 230 17.18 -8.91 -7.36
CA ALA A 230 16.40 -9.14 -8.58
C ALA A 230 16.67 -8.03 -9.61
N PRO A 231 16.63 -8.33 -10.93
CA PRO A 231 16.87 -7.34 -11.97
C PRO A 231 15.93 -6.13 -11.87
N ILE A 232 16.46 -4.93 -12.12
CA ILE A 232 15.67 -3.69 -12.05
C ILE A 232 14.44 -3.71 -12.99
N SER A 233 14.54 -4.44 -14.10
CA SER A 233 13.46 -4.59 -15.09
C SER A 233 12.20 -5.22 -14.51
N GLU A 234 12.34 -6.10 -13.50
CA GLU A 234 11.19 -6.73 -12.84
C GLU A 234 10.38 -5.69 -12.06
N GLY A 235 11.06 -4.87 -11.25
CA GLY A 235 10.43 -3.78 -10.52
C GLY A 235 9.80 -2.74 -11.45
N LEU A 236 10.48 -2.41 -12.56
CA LEU A 236 9.93 -1.48 -13.56
C LEU A 236 8.69 -2.04 -14.28
N SER A 237 8.66 -3.34 -14.57
CA SER A 237 7.49 -3.99 -15.19
C SER A 237 6.29 -3.94 -14.26
N ILE A 238 6.48 -4.29 -12.99
CA ILE A 238 5.40 -4.25 -11.97
C ILE A 238 4.84 -2.84 -11.84
N VAL A 239 5.72 -1.84 -11.71
CA VAL A 239 5.30 -0.43 -11.62
C VAL A 239 4.60 0.03 -12.91
N GLY A 240 5.06 -0.41 -14.08
CA GLY A 240 4.40 -0.14 -15.36
C GLY A 240 2.98 -0.70 -15.41
N ASP A 241 2.78 -1.95 -15.00
CA ASP A 241 1.47 -2.60 -14.97
C ASP A 241 0.51 -1.88 -14.01
N ILE A 242 1.00 -1.45 -12.84
CA ILE A 242 0.21 -0.62 -11.90
C ILE A 242 -0.19 0.70 -12.58
N ALA A 243 0.74 1.42 -13.19
CA ALA A 243 0.46 2.70 -13.85
C ALA A 243 -0.59 2.57 -14.98
N LEU A 244 -0.57 1.48 -15.74
CA LEU A 244 -1.58 1.18 -16.76
C LEU A 244 -2.99 1.02 -16.16
N VAL A 245 -3.10 0.31 -15.03
CA VAL A 245 -4.37 0.18 -14.31
C VAL A 245 -4.82 1.53 -13.75
N LEU A 246 -3.89 2.31 -13.16
CA LEU A 246 -4.19 3.62 -12.58
C LEU A 246 -4.67 4.65 -13.62
N ALA A 247 -4.17 4.57 -14.86
CA ALA A 247 -4.63 5.41 -15.96
C ALA A 247 -6.13 5.26 -16.26
N GLY A 248 -6.72 4.10 -15.95
CA GLY A 248 -8.16 3.88 -16.02
C GLY A 248 -8.90 4.09 -14.69
N ALA A 249 -8.27 3.71 -13.58
CA ALA A 249 -8.86 3.83 -12.25
C ALA A 249 -9.07 5.29 -11.83
N PHE A 250 -8.13 6.19 -12.11
CA PHE A 250 -8.23 7.60 -11.72
C PHE A 250 -9.42 8.30 -12.42
N PRO A 251 -9.59 8.23 -13.76
CA PRO A 251 -10.77 8.77 -14.42
C PRO A 251 -12.10 8.16 -13.93
N LEU A 252 -12.15 6.84 -13.70
CA LEU A 252 -13.34 6.16 -13.17
C LEU A 252 -13.77 6.78 -11.84
N VAL A 253 -12.81 7.02 -10.96
CA VAL A 253 -13.06 7.46 -9.60
C VAL A 253 -13.38 8.94 -9.57
N TRP A 254 -12.72 9.73 -10.40
CA TRP A 254 -13.13 11.09 -10.67
C TRP A 254 -14.59 11.16 -11.18
N ALA A 255 -15.02 10.23 -12.04
CA ALA A 255 -16.41 10.21 -12.51
C ALA A 255 -17.38 9.82 -11.39
N ILE A 256 -17.06 8.80 -10.59
CA ILE A 256 -17.86 8.38 -9.44
C ILE A 256 -17.99 9.54 -8.44
N THR A 257 -16.89 10.17 -8.05
CA THR A 257 -16.89 11.30 -7.12
C THR A 257 -17.71 12.47 -7.65
N LYS A 258 -17.64 12.78 -8.94
CA LYS A 258 -18.42 13.84 -9.57
C LYS A 258 -19.92 13.53 -9.59
N VAL A 259 -20.30 12.30 -9.94
CA VAL A 259 -21.71 11.86 -10.01
C VAL A 259 -22.34 11.72 -8.62
N PHE A 260 -21.61 11.12 -7.68
CA PHE A 260 -22.12 10.80 -6.33
C PHE A 260 -21.73 11.84 -5.27
N ARG A 261 -21.31 13.05 -5.68
CA ARG A 261 -20.88 14.11 -4.76
C ARG A 261 -21.90 14.37 -3.64
N LYS A 262 -23.18 14.56 -3.96
CA LYS A 262 -24.23 14.88 -2.97
C LYS A 262 -24.45 13.78 -1.91
N PRO A 263 -24.67 12.50 -2.25
CA PRO A 263 -24.81 11.44 -1.25
C PRO A 263 -23.51 11.22 -0.44
N LEU A 264 -22.35 11.34 -1.07
CA LEU A 264 -21.06 11.16 -0.39
C LEU A 264 -20.76 12.30 0.59
N MET A 265 -21.12 13.54 0.22
CA MET A 265 -21.05 14.70 1.11
C MET A 265 -21.92 14.56 2.36
N LYS A 266 -23.12 13.96 2.23
CA LYS A 266 -23.97 13.66 3.40
C LYS A 266 -23.31 12.63 4.33
N LEU A 267 -22.66 11.61 3.77
CA LEU A 267 -21.94 10.60 4.55
C LEU A 267 -20.75 11.21 5.31
N GLY A 268 -20.00 12.13 4.67
CA GLY A 268 -18.88 12.84 5.30
C GLY A 268 -19.29 13.77 6.44
N SER A 269 -20.45 14.42 6.33
CA SER A 269 -20.99 15.28 7.40
C SER A 269 -21.33 14.52 8.69
N LEU A 270 -21.70 13.23 8.58
CA LEU A 270 -21.93 12.35 9.74
C LEU A 270 -20.63 12.02 10.49
N LEU A 271 -19.48 12.06 9.81
CA LEU A 271 -18.16 11.85 10.40
C LEU A 271 -17.49 13.15 10.89
N GLY A 272 -18.14 14.30 10.72
CA GLY A 272 -17.65 15.61 11.17
C GLY A 272 -16.39 16.08 10.43
N MET A 273 -16.31 15.79 9.13
CA MET A 273 -15.19 16.12 8.23
C MET A 273 -15.60 17.17 7.19
N ASN A 274 -14.63 17.89 6.62
CA ASN A 274 -14.90 18.85 5.54
C ASN A 274 -15.17 18.16 4.18
N ASP A 275 -15.69 18.92 3.20
CA ASP A 275 -16.01 18.43 1.86
C ASP A 275 -14.84 17.74 1.16
N THR A 276 -13.64 18.32 1.30
CA THR A 276 -12.42 17.77 0.69
C THR A 276 -12.04 16.43 1.29
N ALA A 277 -12.19 16.27 2.61
CA ALA A 277 -11.85 15.02 3.28
C ALA A 277 -12.92 13.93 3.05
N ALA A 278 -14.19 14.31 2.88
CA ALA A 278 -15.22 13.38 2.39
C ALA A 278 -14.91 12.91 0.96
N ALA A 279 -14.46 13.81 0.09
CA ALA A 279 -14.01 13.48 -1.26
C ALA A 279 -12.76 12.57 -1.25
N GLY A 280 -11.83 12.86 -0.33
CA GLY A 280 -10.66 12.04 -0.09
C GLY A 280 -10.99 10.58 0.23
N LEU A 281 -12.05 10.31 1.00
CA LEU A 281 -12.41 8.94 1.39
C LEU A 281 -12.87 8.12 0.19
N ILE A 282 -13.47 8.78 -0.80
CA ILE A 282 -13.85 8.13 -2.05
C ILE A 282 -12.59 7.90 -2.90
N ALA A 283 -11.70 8.89 -2.92
CA ALA A 283 -10.43 8.76 -3.63
C ALA A 283 -9.57 7.63 -3.04
N SER A 284 -9.58 7.43 -1.72
CA SER A 284 -8.82 6.35 -1.08
C SER A 284 -9.37 4.95 -1.40
N LEU A 285 -10.68 4.81 -1.66
CA LEU A 285 -11.28 3.56 -2.17
C LEU A 285 -10.75 3.17 -3.55
N ALA A 286 -10.29 4.15 -4.33
CA ALA A 286 -9.69 3.93 -5.63
C ALA A 286 -8.20 3.65 -5.54
N ASN A 287 -7.49 4.60 -4.92
CA ASN A 287 -6.07 4.58 -4.71
C ASN A 287 -5.67 5.67 -3.72
N SER A 288 -4.80 5.33 -2.77
CA SER A 288 -4.31 6.24 -1.74
C SER A 288 -3.52 7.43 -2.29
N ILE A 289 -2.86 7.31 -3.45
CA ILE A 289 -2.10 8.40 -4.08
C ILE A 289 -2.98 9.61 -4.40
N ALA A 290 -4.15 9.37 -5.00
CA ALA A 290 -5.08 10.44 -5.37
C ALA A 290 -5.55 11.20 -4.11
N MET A 291 -5.86 10.45 -3.04
CA MET A 291 -6.23 11.03 -1.75
C MET A 291 -5.07 11.84 -1.14
N PHE A 292 -3.82 11.36 -1.21
CA PHE A 292 -2.65 12.08 -0.67
C PHE A 292 -2.46 13.47 -1.27
N GLY A 293 -2.76 13.66 -2.55
CA GLY A 293 -2.73 14.99 -3.20
C GLY A 293 -3.74 15.99 -2.63
N MET A 294 -4.82 15.50 -2.02
CA MET A 294 -5.90 16.31 -1.44
C MET A 294 -5.69 16.63 0.04
N VAL A 295 -4.75 15.93 0.72
CA VAL A 295 -4.54 16.02 2.18
C VAL A 295 -4.32 17.46 2.65
N LYS A 296 -3.54 18.26 1.90
CA LYS A 296 -3.21 19.65 2.25
C LYS A 296 -4.45 20.53 2.49
N ASP A 297 -5.57 20.20 1.86
CA ASP A 297 -6.83 20.95 1.86
C ASP A 297 -7.89 20.33 2.81
N MET A 298 -7.54 19.27 3.54
CA MET A 298 -8.40 18.60 4.52
C MET A 298 -8.28 19.21 5.93
N ASP A 299 -9.35 19.11 6.72
CA ASP A 299 -9.32 19.38 8.15
C ASP A 299 -8.56 18.27 8.90
N GLN A 300 -8.04 18.55 10.11
CA GLN A 300 -7.15 17.61 10.81
C GLN A 300 -7.79 16.25 11.10
N ARG A 301 -9.08 16.24 11.45
CA ARG A 301 -9.81 14.98 11.66
C ARG A 301 -9.92 14.23 10.34
N GLY A 302 -10.26 14.94 9.28
CA GLY A 302 -10.36 14.38 7.94
C GLY A 302 -9.06 13.75 7.44
N LYS A 303 -7.91 14.38 7.71
CA LYS A 303 -6.58 13.83 7.37
C LYS A 303 -6.34 12.46 8.02
N VAL A 304 -6.57 12.36 9.33
CA VAL A 304 -6.33 11.12 10.07
C VAL A 304 -7.25 10.00 9.59
N ILE A 305 -8.54 10.29 9.39
CA ILE A 305 -9.54 9.29 8.96
C ILE A 305 -9.27 8.81 7.54
N ASN A 306 -8.84 9.68 6.64
CA ASN A 306 -8.53 9.31 5.25
C ASN A 306 -7.30 8.41 5.13
N VAL A 307 -6.30 8.66 5.98
CA VAL A 307 -5.04 7.91 5.98
C VAL A 307 -5.19 6.54 6.66
N ALA A 308 -6.09 6.42 7.63
CA ALA A 308 -6.35 5.19 8.37
C ALA A 308 -7.10 4.14 7.53
#